data_AF-A0A971Y6S5-F1
#
_entry.id   AF-A0A971Y6S5-F1
#
_cell.length_a   1.000
_cell.length_b   1.000
_cell.length_c   1.000
_cell.angle_alpha   90.00
_cell.angle_beta   90.00
_cell.angle_gamma   90.00
#
_symmetry.space_group_name_H-M   'P 1'
#
loop_
_entity.id
_entity.type
_entity.pdbx_description
1 polymer ?
#
loop_
_entity_poly.entity_id
_entity_poly.type
_entity_poly.pdbx_seq_one_letter_code
_entity_poly.pdbx_strand_id
1 'polypeptide(L)'
;MKNVEGAISFILCDLLHKELIDILEDRRLPSLIRYFHRYPLKVKERVKTVVIDMCEPYMQLVKTVFPRAEIIIDKFHIVQHLTSVYGNLKIQ
;
A
#
# COMPACT_ATOMS: atom_id res chain seq x y z
N MET A 1 4.53 -3.01 27.58
CA MET A 1 4.11 -3.42 26.24
C MET A 1 2.85 -2.66 25.90
N LYS A 2 2.90 -1.69 24.97
CA LYS A 2 1.71 -0.93 24.59
C LYS A 2 0.84 -1.83 23.71
N ASN A 3 -0.34 -2.13 24.22
CA ASN A 3 -1.39 -2.85 23.51
C ASN A 3 -1.87 -1.95 22.36
N VAL A 4 -1.72 -2.38 21.12
CA VAL A 4 -2.23 -1.66 19.95
C VAL A 4 -3.52 -2.36 19.54
N GLU A 5 -4.63 -1.97 20.15
CA GLU A 5 -5.96 -2.35 19.69
C GLU A 5 -6.17 -1.75 18.29
N GLY A 6 -6.17 -2.60 17.26
CA GLY A 6 -6.95 -2.39 16.03
C GLY A 6 -6.60 -1.24 15.07
N ALA A 7 -5.54 -0.46 15.29
CA ALA A 7 -5.16 0.60 14.37
C ALA A 7 -4.35 0.05 13.17
N ILE A 8 -5.04 -0.29 12.08
CA ILE A 8 -4.39 -0.74 10.84
C ILE A 8 -3.44 0.36 10.34
N SER A 9 -2.15 0.07 10.37
CA SER A 9 -1.07 1.00 9.97
C SER A 9 -0.74 0.88 8.47
N PHE A 10 -0.16 1.92 7.89
CA PHE A 10 0.43 1.90 6.55
C PHE A 10 1.92 1.55 6.67
N ILE A 11 2.34 0.44 6.09
CA ILE A 11 3.72 -0.07 6.17
C ILE A 11 4.42 0.24 4.85
N LEU A 12 5.57 0.90 4.94
CA LEU A 12 6.42 1.21 3.79
C LEU A 12 7.69 0.36 3.86
N CYS A 13 7.94 -0.44 2.83
CA CYS A 13 9.10 -1.33 2.76
C CYS A 13 9.86 -1.16 1.45
N ASP A 14 11.19 -1.28 1.54
CA ASP A 14 12.06 -1.51 0.39
C ASP A 14 12.16 -3.02 0.15
N LEU A 15 11.55 -3.49 -0.94
CA LEU A 15 11.55 -4.91 -1.27
C LEU A 15 12.91 -5.42 -1.77
N LEU A 16 13.74 -4.55 -2.36
CA LEU A 16 15.04 -4.93 -2.91
C LEU A 16 16.05 -5.14 -1.78
N HIS A 17 16.08 -4.20 -0.83
CA HIS A 17 17.00 -4.25 0.31
C HIS A 17 16.42 -4.99 1.52
N LYS A 18 15.13 -5.35 1.48
CA LYS A 18 14.37 -6.01 2.56
C LYS A 18 14.34 -5.17 3.84
N GLU A 19 14.18 -3.87 3.68
CA GLU A 19 14.19 -2.91 4.79
C GLU A 19 12.80 -2.33 5.03
N LEU A 20 12.45 -2.20 6.30
CA LEU A 20 11.30 -1.41 6.72
C LEU A 20 11.71 0.06 6.68
N ILE A 21 11.06 0.85 5.82
CA ILE A 21 11.32 2.28 5.69
C ILE A 21 10.58 3.04 6.79
N ASP A 22 9.28 2.77 6.95
CA ASP A 22 8.44 3.48 7.92
C ASP A 22 7.13 2.73 8.22
N ILE A 23 6.49 3.06 9.34
CA ILE A 23 5.15 2.62 9.73
C ILE A 23 4.33 3.85 10.10
N LEU A 24 3.27 4.13 9.35
CA LEU A 24 2.39 5.27 9.57
C LEU A 24 1.09 4.80 10.23
N GLU A 25 0.75 5.40 11.36
CA GLU A 25 -0.49 5.06 12.08
C GLU A 25 -1.74 5.50 11.29
N ASP A 26 -1.66 6.58 10.51
CA ASP A 26 -2.77 7.10 9.71
C ASP A 26 -2.65 6.72 8.23
N ARG A 27 -3.53 5.82 7.80
CA ARG A 27 -3.64 5.32 6.42
C ARG A 27 -4.57 6.12 5.52
N ARG A 28 -5.18 7.22 5.99
CA ARG A 28 -6.12 8.00 5.18
C ARG A 28 -5.38 8.69 4.03
N LEU A 29 -5.97 8.67 2.84
CA LEU A 29 -5.37 9.21 1.61
C LEU A 29 -4.81 10.65 1.78
N PRO A 30 -5.52 11.63 2.38
CA PRO A 30 -4.97 12.98 2.57
C PRO A 30 -3.73 13.02 3.47
N SER A 31 -3.67 12.15 4.49
CA SER A 31 -2.53 12.05 5.40
C SER A 31 -1.32 11.45 4.70
N LEU A 32 -1.53 10.40 3.91
CA LEU A 32 -0.48 9.76 3.11
C LEU A 32 0.07 10.71 2.03
N ILE A 33 -0.79 11.41 1.31
CA ILE A 33 -0.39 12.44 0.33
C ILE A 33 0.51 13.47 1.01
N ARG A 34 0.09 14.01 2.15
CA ARG A 34 0.87 15.00 2.92
C ARG A 34 2.22 14.42 3.38
N TYR A 35 2.24 13.18 3.85
CA TYR A 35 3.46 12.49 4.25
C TYR A 35 4.47 12.43 3.09
N PHE A 36 4.04 11.99 1.91
CA PHE A 36 4.92 11.83 0.75
C PHE A 36 5.32 13.15 0.09
N HIS A 37 4.53 14.21 0.22
CA HIS A 37 4.90 15.54 -0.28
C HIS A 37 6.09 16.18 0.44
N ARG A 38 6.50 15.66 1.60
CA ARG A 38 7.74 16.08 2.28
C ARG A 38 9.00 15.69 1.49
N TYR A 39 8.91 14.69 0.61
CA TYR A 39 10.03 14.29 -0.24
C TYR A 39 10.06 15.10 -1.55
N PRO A 40 11.24 15.57 -1.99
CA PRO A 40 11.39 16.28 -3.25
C PRO A 40 10.89 15.46 -4.45
N LEU A 41 10.32 16.13 -5.46
CA LEU A 41 9.81 15.46 -6.67
C LEU A 41 10.87 14.57 -7.33
N LYS A 42 12.12 15.04 -7.42
CA LYS A 42 13.25 14.28 -7.98
C LYS A 42 13.49 12.94 -7.29
N VAL A 43 13.16 12.81 -6.00
CA VAL A 43 13.27 11.55 -5.26
C VAL A 43 12.10 10.65 -5.62
N LYS A 44 10.89 11.19 -5.64
CA LYS A 44 9.66 10.44 -5.97
C LYS A 44 9.65 9.92 -7.41
N GLU A 45 10.23 10.66 -8.35
CA GLU A 45 10.40 10.23 -9.75
C GLU A 45 11.40 9.06 -9.92
N ARG A 46 12.22 8.75 -8.91
CA ARG A 46 13.14 7.59 -8.93
C ARG A 46 12.44 6.29 -8.53
N VAL A 47 11.25 6.37 -7.95
CA VAL A 47 10.44 5.19 -7.62
C VAL A 47 9.94 4.58 -8.92
N LYS A 48 10.39 3.36 -9.23
CA LYS A 48 10.04 2.66 -10.47
C LYS A 48 8.76 1.83 -10.34
N THR A 49 8.50 1.30 -9.16
CA THR A 49 7.41 0.34 -8.94
C THR A 49 6.89 0.48 -7.53
N VAL A 50 5.57 0.38 -7.36
CA VAL A 50 4.91 0.30 -6.05
C VAL A 50 3.94 -0.88 -6.07
N VAL A 51 4.11 -1.78 -5.10
CA VAL A 51 3.16 -2.87 -4.86
C VAL A 51 2.10 -2.37 -3.87
N ILE A 52 0.82 -2.52 -4.21
CA ILE A 52 -0.29 -2.10 -3.35
C ILE A 52 -1.32 -3.21 -3.21
N ASP A 53 -2.08 -3.15 -2.12
CA ASP A 53 -3.34 -3.88 -1.99
C ASP A 53 -4.38 -3.35 -3.01
N MET A 54 -5.36 -4.18 -3.35
CA MET A 54 -6.38 -3.90 -4.36
C MET A 54 -7.45 -2.94 -3.83
N CYS A 55 -7.11 -1.66 -3.64
CA CYS A 55 -8.09 -0.64 -3.29
C CYS A 55 -7.84 0.71 -4.00
N GLU A 56 -8.95 1.38 -4.36
CA GLU A 56 -8.92 2.65 -5.09
C GLU A 56 -8.12 3.77 -4.39
N PRO A 57 -8.23 3.96 -3.04
CA PRO A 57 -7.44 4.99 -2.36
C PRO A 57 -5.92 4.86 -2.57
N TYR A 58 -5.38 3.65 -2.58
CA TYR A 58 -3.95 3.44 -2.80
C TYR A 58 -3.56 3.61 -4.27
N MET A 59 -4.43 3.25 -5.21
CA MET A 59 -4.22 3.57 -6.63
C MET A 59 -4.14 5.08 -6.85
N GLN A 60 -5.05 5.84 -6.24
CA GLN A 60 -5.04 7.31 -6.30
C GLN A 60 -3.77 7.87 -5.65
N LEU A 61 -3.39 7.38 -4.47
CA LEU A 61 -2.17 7.78 -3.78
C LEU A 61 -0.94 7.66 -4.68
N VAL A 62 -0.69 6.47 -5.24
CA VAL A 62 0.51 6.21 -6.04
C VAL A 62 0.55 7.11 -7.28
N LYS A 63 -0.58 7.25 -7.99
CA LYS A 63 -0.67 8.15 -9.15
C LYS A 63 -0.38 9.61 -8.79
N THR A 64 -0.82 10.07 -7.61
CA THR A 64 -0.58 11.43 -7.13
C THR A 64 0.87 11.66 -6.71
N VAL A 65 1.48 10.70 -5.98
CA VAL A 65 2.77 10.93 -5.32
C VAL A 65 3.97 10.43 -6.11
N PHE A 66 3.82 9.38 -6.92
CA PHE A 66 4.88 8.71 -7.67
C PHE A 66 4.56 8.66 -9.18
N PRO A 67 4.75 9.77 -9.91
CA PRO A 67 4.25 9.92 -11.28
C PRO A 67 4.91 9.00 -12.32
N ARG A 68 6.05 8.37 -11.99
CA ARG A 68 6.78 7.46 -12.88
C ARG A 68 6.74 6.00 -12.43
N ALA A 69 6.04 5.70 -11.33
CA ALA A 69 6.00 4.36 -10.80
C ALA A 69 4.93 3.51 -11.48
N GLU A 70 5.28 2.27 -11.81
CA GLU A 70 4.34 1.24 -12.19
C GLU A 70 3.61 0.69 -10.96
N ILE A 71 2.30 0.49 -11.07
CA ILE A 71 1.47 -0.07 -9.99
C ILE A 71 1.39 -1.58 -10.19
N ILE A 72 1.81 -2.33 -9.19
CA ILE A 72 1.64 -3.78 -9.11
C ILE A 72 0.61 -4.09 -8.04
N ILE A 73 -0.39 -4.92 -8.37
CA ILE A 73 -1.36 -5.39 -7.38
C ILE A 73 -0.78 -6.59 -6.63
N ASP A 74 -0.92 -6.58 -5.32
CA ASP A 74 -0.51 -7.69 -4.46
C ASP A 74 -1.29 -8.97 -4.80
N LYS A 75 -0.56 -10.01 -5.20
CA LYS A 75 -1.10 -11.32 -5.59
C LYS A 75 -1.66 -12.09 -4.40
N PHE A 76 -1.17 -11.84 -3.19
CA PHE A 76 -1.68 -12.52 -1.99
C PHE A 76 -3.16 -12.20 -1.78
N HIS A 77 -3.50 -10.91 -1.85
CA HIS A 77 -4.88 -10.44 -1.72
C HIS A 77 -5.77 -10.94 -2.86
N ILE A 78 -5.25 -11.00 -4.09
CA ILE A 78 -5.98 -11.61 -5.23
C ILE A 78 -6.35 -13.06 -4.93
N VAL A 79 -5.37 -13.89 -4.55
CA VAL A 79 -5.59 -15.31 -4.27
C VAL A 79 -6.55 -15.49 -3.10
N GLN A 80 -6.37 -14.71 -2.02
CA GLN A 80 -7.25 -14.75 -0.85
C GLN A 80 -8.69 -14.38 -1.20
N HIS A 81 -8.90 -13.32 -1.99
CA HIS A 81 -10.22 -12.93 -2.46
C HIS A 81 -10.88 -14.02 -3.31
N LEU A 82 -10.15 -14.61 -4.26
CA LEU A 82 -10.65 -15.69 -5.11
C LEU A 82 -11.03 -16.94 -4.29
N THR A 83 -10.17 -17.35 -3.35
CA THR A 83 -10.45 -18.48 -2.46
C THR A 83 -11.67 -18.22 -1.59
N SER A 84 -11.82 -17.01 -1.05
CA SER A 84 -12.98 -16.64 -0.23
C SER A 84 -14.29 -16.71 -1.03
N VAL A 85 -14.30 -16.19 -2.27
CA VAL A 85 -15.48 -16.24 -3.13
C VAL A 85 -15.83 -17.69 -3.48
N TYR A 86 -14.83 -18.48 -3.85
CA TYR A 86 -15.04 -19.90 -4.19
C TYR A 86 -15.56 -20.72 -3.00
N GLY A 87 -15.08 -20.44 -1.78
CA GLY A 87 -15.61 -21.03 -0.56
C GLY A 87 -17.09 -20.70 -0.36
N ASN A 88 -17.48 -19.44 -0.53
CA ASN A 88 -18.88 -19.00 -0.38
C ASN A 88 -19.82 -19.64 -1.43
N LEU A 89 -19.34 -19.83 -2.67
CA LEU A 89 -20.11 -20.47 -3.74
C LEU A 89 -20.40 -21.97 -3.49
N LYS A 90 -19.61 -22.65 -2.65
CA LYS A 90 -19.83 -24.06 -2.30
C LYS A 90 -20.80 -24.27 -1.14
N ILE A 91 -21.17 -23.21 -0.44
CA ILE A 91 -22.04 -23.24 0.75
C ILE A 91 -23.47 -22.76 0.37
N GLN A 92 -23.79 -22.74 -0.92
CA GLN A 92 -25.11 -22.39 -1.47
C GLN A 92 -25.78 -23.59 -2.16
#